data_AF-A0A9W3AJ99-F1
#
_entry.id   AF-A0A9W3AJ99-F1
#
_cell.length_a   1.000
_cell.length_b   1.000
_cell.length_c   1.000
_cell.angle_alpha   90.00
_cell.angle_beta   90.00
_cell.angle_gamma   90.00
#
_symmetry.space_group_name_H-M   'P 1'
#
loop_
_entity.id
_entity.type
_entity.pdbx_description
1 polymer ?
#
loop_
_entity_poly.entity_id
_entity_poly.type
_entity_poly.pdbx_seq_one_letter_code
_entity_poly.pdbx_strand_id
1 'polypeptide(L)'
;MQVELYKMVFLLAVFALYCCSLHVKACNETLTYPSGVITSPNYPAFYNDSIYCTYELYSPFGYIINLRVEEVEFECCAVISDCDYLEIYNGSETTQYVDRFCSNGVRTYSSQQFFLVFRTDLQGGDIGFKMLYSWLSR
;
A
#
# COMPACT_ATOMS: atom_id res chain seq x y z
N MET A 1 1.18 21.10 -44.91
CA MET A 1 1.27 19.68 -44.49
C MET A 1 2.23 19.46 -43.32
N GLN A 2 3.42 20.09 -43.29
CA GLN A 2 4.36 19.92 -42.16
C GLN A 2 3.99 20.65 -40.86
N VAL A 3 3.27 21.77 -40.91
CA VAL A 3 2.87 22.52 -39.70
C VAL A 3 1.85 21.75 -38.84
N GLU A 4 0.90 21.07 -39.48
CA GLU A 4 -0.11 20.25 -38.79
C GLU A 4 0.50 18.96 -38.22
N LEU A 5 1.47 18.36 -38.92
CA LEU A 5 2.26 17.25 -38.39
C LEU A 5 3.10 17.69 -37.18
N TYR A 6 3.72 18.89 -37.22
CA TYR A 6 4.51 19.41 -36.11
C TYR A 6 3.64 19.71 -34.89
N LYS A 7 2.45 20.28 -35.06
CA LYS A 7 1.47 20.47 -33.97
C LYS A 7 1.02 19.14 -33.37
N MET A 8 0.74 18.12 -34.19
CA MET A 8 0.37 16.79 -33.71
C MET A 8 1.52 16.10 -32.96
N VAL A 9 2.75 16.20 -33.46
CA VAL A 9 3.94 15.67 -32.78
C VAL A 9 4.22 16.43 -31.48
N PHE A 10 4.03 17.76 -31.45
CA PHE A 10 4.15 18.56 -30.22
C PHE A 10 3.09 18.18 -29.19
N LEU A 11 1.83 18.02 -29.59
CA LEU A 11 0.74 17.57 -28.71
C LEU A 11 1.03 16.18 -28.15
N LEU A 12 1.42 15.22 -28.99
CA LEU A 12 1.80 13.87 -28.56
C LEU A 12 3.01 13.86 -27.61
N ALA A 13 4.01 14.71 -27.86
CA ALA A 13 5.17 14.86 -26.98
C ALA A 13 4.78 15.52 -25.64
N VAL A 14 3.86 16.49 -25.64
CA VAL A 14 3.30 17.06 -24.41
C VAL A 14 2.50 16.00 -23.64
N PHE A 15 1.66 15.18 -24.30
CA PHE A 15 0.99 14.03 -23.68
C PHE A 15 1.98 13.00 -23.10
N ALA A 16 3.08 12.72 -23.81
CA ALA A 16 4.15 11.83 -23.32
C ALA A 16 4.98 12.45 -22.17
N LEU A 17 5.10 13.77 -22.12
CA LEU A 17 5.72 14.52 -21.01
C LEU A 17 4.79 14.62 -19.79
N TYR A 18 3.47 14.62 -19.97
CA TYR A 18 2.48 14.43 -18.90
C TYR A 18 2.39 12.97 -18.43
N CYS A 19 2.91 12.01 -19.19
CA CYS A 19 2.91 10.59 -18.85
C CYS A 19 3.85 10.26 -17.66
N CYS A 20 4.66 11.21 -17.19
CA CYS A 20 5.70 11.00 -16.18
C CYS A 20 5.43 11.67 -14.81
N SER A 21 4.22 12.15 -14.50
CA SER A 21 3.96 12.83 -13.21
C SER A 21 2.69 12.42 -12.45
N LEU A 22 2.05 11.31 -12.80
CA LEU A 22 1.07 10.64 -11.95
C LEU A 22 1.33 9.14 -11.95
N HIS A 23 2.39 8.74 -11.26
CA HIS A 23 2.55 7.33 -10.90
C HIS A 23 1.64 7.05 -9.72
N VAL A 24 0.34 6.83 -9.99
CA VAL A 24 -0.53 6.18 -9.01
C VAL A 24 0.10 4.81 -8.78
N LYS A 25 0.73 4.61 -7.62
CA LYS A 25 1.27 3.30 -7.25
C LYS A 25 0.08 2.34 -7.24
N ALA A 26 0.00 1.49 -8.25
CA ALA A 26 -0.92 0.36 -8.21
C ALA A 26 -0.54 -0.47 -6.99
N CYS A 27 -1.50 -0.74 -6.12
CA CYS A 27 -1.32 -1.68 -5.02
C CYS A 27 -1.74 -3.08 -5.46
N ASN A 28 -1.54 -4.09 -4.60
CA ASN A 28 -1.49 -5.53 -4.93
C ASN A 28 -0.07 -5.92 -5.32
N GLU A 29 0.78 -6.06 -4.29
CA GLU A 29 2.19 -6.37 -4.47
C GLU A 29 2.55 -7.69 -3.79
N THR A 30 3.42 -8.45 -4.44
CA THR A 30 4.13 -9.57 -3.82
C THR A 30 5.56 -9.14 -3.52
N LEU A 31 5.94 -9.15 -2.25
CA LEU A 31 7.19 -8.64 -1.73
C LEU A 31 8.09 -9.80 -1.29
N THR A 32 9.16 -10.00 -2.05
CA THR A 32 10.12 -11.11 -1.88
C THR A 32 11.54 -10.61 -1.61
N TYR A 33 11.69 -9.33 -1.26
CA TYR A 33 12.97 -8.72 -0.93
C TYR A 33 13.25 -8.79 0.58
N PRO A 34 14.53 -8.73 1.01
CA PRO A 34 14.86 -8.83 2.43
C PRO A 34 14.38 -7.68 3.31
N SER A 35 14.03 -6.54 2.71
CA SER A 35 13.52 -5.39 3.44
C SER A 35 12.88 -4.40 2.47
N GLY A 36 12.01 -3.55 2.99
CA GLY A 36 11.43 -2.47 2.20
C GLY A 36 10.48 -1.60 2.99
N VAL A 37 9.86 -0.67 2.27
CA VAL A 37 8.83 0.24 2.77
C VAL A 37 7.56 -0.02 1.99
N ILE A 38 6.44 -0.14 2.70
CA ILE A 38 5.10 -0.24 2.11
C ILE A 38 4.33 1.00 2.56
N THR A 39 3.70 1.67 1.62
CA THR A 39 2.88 2.85 1.88
C THR A 39 1.52 2.69 1.23
N SER A 40 0.53 3.43 1.72
CA SER A 40 -0.73 3.62 0.98
C SER A 40 -0.44 4.20 -0.42
N PRO A 41 -1.31 3.94 -1.40
CA PRO A 41 -1.26 4.64 -2.68
C PRO A 41 -1.23 6.15 -2.47
N ASN A 42 -0.44 6.85 -3.28
CA ASN A 42 -0.22 8.30 -3.24
C ASN A 42 0.53 8.87 -2.03
N TYR A 43 0.83 8.08 -0.99
CA TYR A 43 1.56 8.57 0.19
C TYR A 43 2.83 9.37 -0.21
N PRO A 44 3.07 10.55 0.36
CA PRO A 44 2.38 11.15 1.52
C PRO A 44 1.15 12.02 1.16
N ALA A 45 0.67 11.97 -0.07
CA ALA A 45 -0.63 12.56 -0.43
C ALA A 45 -1.77 11.60 -0.07
N PHE A 46 -2.99 12.11 -0.10
CA PHE A 46 -4.16 11.37 0.35
C PHE A 46 -4.42 10.15 -0.54
N TYR A 47 -4.79 9.03 0.07
CA TYR A 47 -5.26 7.86 -0.67
C TYR A 47 -6.64 8.13 -1.30
N ASN A 48 -7.00 7.37 -2.33
CA ASN A 48 -8.33 7.47 -2.93
C ASN A 48 -9.35 6.62 -2.16
N ASP A 49 -10.61 6.97 -2.35
CA ASP A 49 -11.75 6.21 -1.84
C ASP A 49 -11.90 4.87 -2.60
N SER A 50 -12.61 3.92 -2.00
CA SER A 50 -12.97 2.62 -2.59
C SER A 50 -11.79 1.77 -3.05
N ILE A 51 -10.68 1.88 -2.34
CA ILE A 51 -9.48 1.10 -2.58
C ILE A 51 -9.62 -0.26 -1.88
N TYR A 52 -9.15 -1.29 -2.59
CA TYR A 52 -8.87 -2.60 -2.02
C TYR A 52 -7.45 -2.99 -2.45
N CYS A 53 -6.50 -2.87 -1.54
CA CYS A 53 -5.09 -3.15 -1.76
C CYS A 53 -4.67 -4.38 -0.96
N THR A 54 -3.94 -5.27 -1.61
CA THR A 54 -3.30 -6.41 -0.94
C THR A 54 -1.78 -6.28 -0.98
N TYR A 55 -1.12 -6.83 0.04
CA TYR A 55 0.33 -6.98 0.05
C TYR A 55 0.68 -8.35 0.62
N GLU A 56 1.42 -9.14 -0.16
CA GLU A 56 1.88 -10.46 0.25
C GLU A 56 3.37 -10.44 0.49
N LEU A 57 3.81 -10.79 1.69
CA LEU A 57 5.22 -10.83 2.04
C LEU A 57 5.64 -12.27 2.29
N TYR A 58 6.78 -12.67 1.70
CA TYR A 58 7.34 -14.01 1.86
C TYR A 58 8.82 -13.93 2.23
N SER A 59 9.24 -14.61 3.30
CA SER A 59 10.66 -14.84 3.58
C SER A 59 11.06 -16.29 3.27
N PRO A 60 12.29 -16.54 2.79
CA PRO A 60 12.81 -17.90 2.63
C PRO A 60 13.03 -18.58 3.97
N PHE A 61 13.23 -19.90 3.93
CA PHE A 61 13.54 -20.70 5.11
C PHE A 61 14.77 -20.14 5.85
N GLY A 62 14.72 -20.15 7.18
CA GLY A 62 15.77 -19.60 8.04
C GLY A 62 15.62 -18.11 8.36
N TYR A 63 14.59 -17.44 7.81
CA TYR A 63 14.28 -16.05 8.10
C TYR A 63 12.86 -15.87 8.67
N ILE A 64 12.64 -14.76 9.35
CA ILE A 64 11.31 -14.23 9.68
C ILE A 64 11.24 -12.78 9.20
N ILE A 65 10.09 -12.38 8.70
CA ILE A 65 9.74 -10.98 8.46
C ILE A 65 9.41 -10.36 9.81
N ASN A 66 10.12 -9.29 10.17
CA ASN A 66 9.69 -8.31 11.14
C ASN A 66 8.96 -7.18 10.38
N LEU A 67 7.67 -7.03 10.65
CA LEU A 67 6.81 -6.01 10.07
C LEU A 67 6.54 -4.94 11.14
N ARG A 68 6.82 -3.68 10.82
CA ARG A 68 6.63 -2.54 11.73
C ARG A 68 5.77 -1.49 11.06
N VAL A 69 4.58 -1.28 11.60
CA VAL A 69 3.68 -0.19 11.20
C VAL A 69 4.11 1.05 11.97
N GLU A 70 4.51 2.11 11.26
CA GLU A 70 5.04 3.33 11.86
C GLU A 70 4.00 4.44 11.93
N GLU A 71 3.26 4.65 10.84
CA GLU A 71 2.31 5.75 10.68
C GLU A 71 1.00 5.22 10.13
N VAL A 72 -0.11 5.64 10.73
CA VAL A 72 -1.48 5.38 10.29
C VAL A 72 -2.32 6.62 10.57
N GLU A 73 -2.93 7.14 9.53
CA GLU A 73 -3.87 8.26 9.55
C GLU A 73 -4.98 7.92 8.58
N PHE A 74 -6.12 7.45 9.13
CA PHE A 74 -7.29 6.97 8.40
C PHE A 74 -8.56 7.58 9.01
N GLU A 75 -9.66 7.59 8.25
CA GLU A 75 -10.99 7.72 8.85
C GLU A 75 -11.25 6.54 9.79
N CYS A 76 -11.67 6.80 11.03
CA CYS A 76 -11.84 5.77 12.04
C CYS A 76 -13.20 5.90 12.73
N CYS A 77 -13.97 4.81 12.68
CA CYS A 77 -15.38 4.79 13.07
C CYS A 77 -15.65 3.84 14.24
N ALA A 78 -16.83 4.00 14.87
CA ALA A 78 -17.24 3.16 15.99
C ALA A 78 -17.32 1.67 15.62
N VAL A 79 -17.76 1.39 14.38
CA VAL A 79 -17.68 0.07 13.75
C VAL A 79 -16.60 0.14 12.68
N ILE A 80 -15.45 -0.45 12.96
CA ILE A 80 -14.25 -0.32 12.11
C ILE A 80 -14.45 -0.80 10.66
N SER A 81 -15.36 -1.75 10.43
CA SER A 81 -15.64 -2.26 9.08
C SER A 81 -16.37 -1.28 8.17
N ASP A 82 -16.88 -0.19 8.73
CA ASP A 82 -17.71 0.78 8.03
C ASP A 82 -16.87 1.94 7.46
N CYS A 83 -15.58 2.01 7.81
CA CYS A 83 -14.65 3.06 7.39
C CYS A 83 -13.30 2.45 6.96
N ASP A 84 -12.26 3.27 6.90
CA ASP A 84 -10.94 2.87 6.41
C ASP A 84 -10.17 2.03 7.43
N TYR A 85 -9.48 0.98 6.98
CA TYR A 85 -8.69 0.14 7.86
C TYR A 85 -7.55 -0.61 7.16
N LEU A 86 -6.60 -1.07 7.99
CA LEU A 86 -5.58 -2.03 7.60
C LEU A 86 -5.77 -3.33 8.38
N GLU A 87 -5.77 -4.47 7.67
CA GLU A 87 -5.82 -5.81 8.22
C GLU A 87 -4.49 -6.53 8.03
N ILE A 88 -4.15 -7.37 9.00
CA ILE A 88 -2.93 -8.15 9.01
C ILE A 88 -3.28 -9.61 9.27
N TYR A 89 -2.78 -10.48 8.39
CA TYR A 89 -2.89 -11.93 8.49
C TYR A 89 -1.49 -12.55 8.60
N ASN A 90 -1.35 -13.53 9.49
CA ASN A 90 -0.14 -14.32 9.65
C ASN A 90 -0.22 -15.56 8.75
N GLY A 91 0.40 -15.49 7.58
CA GLY A 91 0.25 -16.47 6.50
C GLY A 91 -0.40 -15.85 5.26
N SER A 92 -1.30 -16.59 4.61
CA SER A 92 -2.12 -16.11 3.48
C SER A 92 -3.47 -15.54 3.95
N GLU A 93 -4.25 -14.98 3.03
CA GLU A 93 -5.59 -14.40 3.28
C GLU A 93 -6.54 -15.30 4.09
N THR A 94 -6.45 -16.63 3.91
CA THR A 94 -7.36 -17.60 4.52
C THR A 94 -6.81 -18.27 5.78
N THR A 95 -5.65 -17.84 6.27
CA THR A 95 -4.96 -18.49 7.40
C THR A 95 -5.40 -17.91 8.75
N GLN A 96 -4.55 -17.10 9.37
CA GLN A 96 -4.77 -16.57 10.71
C GLN A 96 -4.88 -15.05 10.66
N TYR A 97 -6.08 -14.54 10.90
CA TYR A 97 -6.29 -13.12 11.22
C TYR A 97 -5.50 -12.74 12.48
N VAL A 98 -4.79 -11.61 12.43
CA VAL A 98 -3.99 -11.09 13.55
C VAL A 98 -4.61 -9.82 14.10
N ASP A 99 -4.86 -8.84 13.24
CA ASP A 99 -5.26 -7.50 13.67
C ASP A 99 -6.01 -6.74 12.56
N ARG A 100 -6.81 -5.77 12.97
CA ARG A 100 -7.48 -4.77 12.13
C ARG A 100 -7.52 -3.46 12.89
N PHE A 101 -7.02 -2.39 12.30
CA PHE A 101 -6.98 -1.10 12.97
C PHE A 101 -7.14 0.07 11.98
N CYS A 102 -7.72 1.16 12.52
CA CYS A 102 -7.82 2.46 11.87
C CYS A 102 -7.13 3.59 12.64
N SER A 103 -6.59 3.29 13.81
CA SER A 103 -5.98 4.28 14.68
C SER A 103 -4.45 4.25 14.61
N ASN A 104 -3.87 5.43 14.84
CA ASN A 104 -2.42 5.57 14.94
C ASN A 104 -1.85 4.77 16.13
N GLY A 105 -0.56 4.43 16.05
CA GLY A 105 0.17 3.65 17.03
C GLY A 105 1.17 2.71 16.39
N VAL A 106 2.39 2.67 16.92
CA VAL A 106 3.43 1.76 16.44
C VAL A 106 3.04 0.33 16.79
N ARG A 107 2.94 -0.51 15.76
CA ARG A 107 2.61 -1.95 15.89
C ARG A 107 3.70 -2.77 15.23
N THR A 108 4.04 -3.92 15.83
CA THR A 108 5.10 -4.80 15.30
C THR A 108 4.62 -6.25 15.30
N TYR A 109 4.86 -6.94 14.19
CA TYR A 109 4.47 -8.33 13.98
C TYR A 109 5.66 -9.11 13.44
N SER A 110 5.70 -10.42 13.71
CA SER A 110 6.75 -11.30 13.19
C SER A 110 6.17 -12.61 12.65
N SER A 111 6.50 -12.96 11.41
CA SER A 111 6.11 -14.22 10.76
C SER A 111 7.02 -14.56 9.58
N GLN A 112 6.94 -15.77 9.02
CA GLN A 112 7.57 -16.11 7.74
C GLN A 112 6.78 -15.61 6.52
N GLN A 113 5.51 -15.31 6.72
CA GLN A 113 4.61 -14.85 5.67
C GLN A 113 3.57 -13.90 6.26
N PHE A 114 3.27 -12.83 5.53
CA PHE A 114 2.15 -11.94 5.84
C PHE A 114 1.27 -11.75 4.62
N PHE A 115 -0.02 -11.62 4.86
CA PHE A 115 -0.99 -11.09 3.91
C PHE A 115 -1.64 -9.86 4.55
N LEU A 116 -1.58 -8.72 3.86
CA LEU A 116 -2.07 -7.44 4.36
C LEU A 116 -3.20 -6.96 3.45
N VAL A 117 -4.24 -6.37 4.03
CA VAL A 117 -5.34 -5.76 3.27
C VAL A 117 -5.53 -4.32 3.75
N PHE A 118 -5.39 -3.36 2.83
CA PHE A 118 -5.79 -1.99 3.06
C PHE A 118 -7.09 -1.73 2.30
N ARG A 119 -8.13 -1.31 3.02
CA ARG A 119 -9.45 -1.07 2.45
C ARG A 119 -9.94 0.31 2.85
N THR A 120 -10.52 1.02 1.88
CA THR A 120 -11.14 2.31 2.11
C THR A 120 -12.62 2.32 1.75
N ASP A 121 -13.37 3.21 2.40
CA ASP A 121 -14.81 3.37 2.22
C ASP A 121 -15.13 4.30 1.02
N LEU A 122 -16.32 4.92 0.99
CA LEU A 122 -16.74 5.84 -0.08
C LEU A 122 -16.54 7.32 0.28
N GLN A 123 -15.88 7.63 1.39
CA GLN A 123 -15.85 8.97 1.98
C GLN A 123 -14.42 9.47 2.24
N GLY A 124 -13.79 10.04 1.20
CA GLY A 124 -12.63 10.92 1.34
C GLY A 124 -11.43 10.37 2.11
N GLY A 125 -10.34 10.05 1.40
CA GLY A 125 -9.13 9.57 2.06
C GLY A 125 -8.37 10.60 2.93
N ASP A 126 -7.46 10.08 3.73
CA ASP A 126 -6.49 10.80 4.56
C ASP A 126 -5.05 10.46 4.10
N ILE A 127 -4.01 10.84 4.83
CA ILE A 127 -2.59 10.60 4.47
C ILE A 127 -2.29 9.10 4.28
N GLY A 128 -2.92 8.23 5.07
CA GLY A 128 -2.82 6.79 4.92
C GLY A 128 -1.79 6.14 5.85
N PHE A 129 -0.95 5.25 5.31
CA PHE A 129 -0.04 4.47 6.13
C PHE A 129 1.37 4.41 5.57
N LYS A 130 2.31 4.17 6.49
CA LYS A 130 3.68 3.77 6.18
C LYS A 130 4.12 2.67 7.14
N MET A 131 4.66 1.60 6.57
CA MET A 131 5.23 0.48 7.31
C MET A 131 6.57 0.06 6.71
N LEU A 132 7.42 -0.46 7.59
CA LEU A 132 8.72 -1.02 7.26
C LEU A 132 8.68 -2.52 7.46
N TYR A 133 9.37 -3.27 6.61
CA TYR A 133 9.60 -4.69 6.86
C TYR A 133 11.08 -5.04 6.64
N SER A 134 11.54 -6.05 7.37
CA SER A 134 12.88 -6.61 7.21
C SER A 134 12.90 -8.09 7.58
N TRP A 135 13.77 -8.87 6.94
CA TRP A 135 14.03 -10.25 7.30
C TRP A 135 15.08 -10.31 8.40
N LEU A 136 14.79 -11.07 9.44
CA LEU A 136 15.70 -11.40 10.52
C LEU A 136 16.03 -12.89 10.42
N SER A 137 17.32 -13.24 10.52
CA SER A 137 17.73 -14.64 10.61
C SER A 137 17.17 -15.26 11.88
N ARG A 138 16.66 -16.49 11.78
CA ARG A 138 16.28 -17.31 12.94
C ARG A 138 17.47 -17.91 13.65
#